data_AF-A0A0P0YXJ2-F1
#
_entry.id   AF-A0A0P0YXJ2-F1
#
_cell.length_a   1.000
_cell.length_b   1.000
_cell.length_c   1.000
_cell.angle_alpha   90.00
_cell.angle_beta   90.00
_cell.angle_gamma   90.00
#
_symmetry.space_group_name_H-M   'P 1'
#
loop_
_entity.id
_entity.type
_entity.pdbx_description
1 polymer ?
#
loop_
_entity_poly.entity_id
_entity_poly.type
_entity_poly.pdbx_seq_one_letter_code
_entity_poly.pdbx_strand_id
1 'polypeptide(L)'
;MAQVTNNSQAVRVINAKNGDRVVQVSIAPGQTKDIDVVETKVFKSAVEAGVLSVKGGAKASSSPPAGGYAVTEKGSGWFAITQDGKEVTKGLRKDAVDGFAKMNDEQKAAFVQANKAEA
;
A
#
# COMPACT_ATOMS: atom_id res chain seq x y z
N MET A 1 -5.27 -6.36 13.04
CA MET A 1 -6.31 -6.75 12.06
C MET A 1 -6.14 -5.92 10.81
N ALA A 2 -6.12 -6.57 9.64
CA ALA A 2 -5.95 -5.93 8.35
C ALA A 2 -7.09 -6.28 7.40
N GLN A 3 -7.55 -5.28 6.65
CA GLN A 3 -8.62 -5.46 5.69
C GLN A 3 -8.02 -6.00 4.38
N VAL A 4 -8.19 -7.29 4.11
CA VAL A 4 -7.69 -7.93 2.89
C VAL A 4 -8.81 -8.08 1.86
N THR A 5 -8.58 -7.53 0.68
CA THR A 5 -9.45 -7.66 -0.49
C THR A 5 -8.82 -8.60 -1.49
N ASN A 6 -9.60 -9.54 -2.01
CA ASN A 6 -9.18 -10.38 -3.15
C ASN A 6 -9.59 -9.73 -4.46
N ASN A 7 -8.63 -9.23 -5.24
CA ASN A 7 -8.88 -8.66 -6.57
C ASN A 7 -8.76 -9.71 -7.69
N SER A 8 -8.41 -10.94 -7.34
CA SER A 8 -8.27 -12.04 -8.31
C SER A 8 -9.63 -12.63 -8.66
N GLN A 9 -9.77 -13.12 -9.90
CA GLN A 9 -10.95 -13.87 -10.35
C GLN A 9 -11.06 -15.26 -9.72
N ALA A 10 -10.01 -15.74 -9.03
CA ALA A 10 -10.01 -17.00 -8.31
C ALA A 10 -10.15 -16.79 -6.79
N VAL A 11 -10.73 -17.76 -6.09
CA VAL A 11 -10.74 -17.78 -4.62
C VAL A 11 -9.30 -17.81 -4.11
N ARG A 12 -8.97 -16.93 -3.17
CA ARG A 12 -7.65 -16.89 -2.54
C ARG A 12 -7.74 -17.37 -1.10
N VAL A 13 -6.83 -18.25 -0.74
CA VAL A 13 -6.64 -18.71 0.63
C VAL A 13 -5.41 -18.01 1.17
N ILE A 14 -5.56 -17.31 2.29
CA ILE A 14 -4.44 -16.66 2.97
C ILE A 14 -4.34 -17.12 4.42
N ASN A 15 -3.12 -17.06 4.95
CA ASN A 15 -2.86 -17.38 6.34
C ASN A 15 -3.17 -16.15 7.20
N ALA A 16 -4.04 -16.30 8.18
CA ALA A 16 -4.37 -15.29 9.17
C ALA A 16 -4.17 -15.84 10.59
N LYS A 17 -3.86 -14.97 11.54
CA LYS A 17 -3.86 -15.29 12.97
C LYS A 17 -5.28 -15.17 13.51
N ASN A 18 -5.69 -16.19 14.25
CA ASN A 18 -6.85 -16.17 15.10
C ASN A 18 -6.39 -16.51 16.53
N GLY A 19 -6.14 -15.48 17.33
CA GLY A 19 -5.44 -15.61 18.60
C GLY A 19 -4.00 -16.10 18.40
N ASP A 20 -3.65 -17.22 19.04
CA ASP A 20 -2.31 -17.82 18.97
C ASP A 20 -2.14 -18.78 17.77
N ARG A 21 -3.22 -19.08 17.03
CA ARG A 21 -3.20 -20.05 15.94
C ARG A 21 -3.21 -19.39 14.58
N VAL A 22 -2.48 -19.98 13.64
CA VAL A 22 -2.58 -19.65 12.22
C VAL A 22 -3.72 -20.46 11.60
N VAL A 23 -4.68 -19.77 11.02
CA VAL A 23 -5.82 -20.33 10.29
C VAL A 23 -5.78 -19.90 8.84
N GLN A 24 -6.29 -20.76 7.97
CA GLN A 24 -6.45 -20.44 6.56
C GLN A 24 -7.82 -19.80 6.33
N VAL A 25 -7.82 -18.61 5.76
CA VAL A 25 -9.04 -17.86 5.45
C VAL A 25 -9.18 -17.78 3.93
N SER A 26 -10.29 -18.31 3.43
CA SER A 26 -10.70 -18.16 2.05
C SER A 26 -11.44 -16.83 1.85
N ILE A 27 -11.05 -16.12 0.80
CA ILE A 27 -11.60 -14.85 0.36
C ILE A 27 -12.05 -15.04 -1.09
N ALA A 28 -13.35 -14.91 -1.32
CA ALA A 28 -13.93 -15.00 -2.66
C ALA A 28 -13.47 -13.84 -3.56
N PRO A 29 -13.55 -13.96 -4.89
CA PRO A 29 -13.26 -12.86 -5.81
C PRO A 29 -14.07 -11.60 -5.46
N GLY A 30 -13.40 -10.45 -5.37
CA GLY A 30 -14.01 -9.17 -4.98
C GLY A 30 -14.41 -9.05 -3.52
N GLN A 31 -14.21 -10.10 -2.70
CA GLN A 31 -14.56 -10.08 -1.29
C GLN A 31 -13.46 -9.42 -0.46
N THR A 32 -13.89 -8.69 0.57
CA THR A 32 -13.03 -8.04 1.55
C THR A 32 -13.27 -8.64 2.93
N LYS A 33 -12.21 -8.93 3.68
CA LYS A 33 -12.28 -9.44 5.06
C LYS A 33 -11.27 -8.78 5.97
N ASP A 34 -11.69 -8.44 7.18
CA ASP A 34 -10.85 -7.95 8.26
C ASP A 34 -10.24 -9.13 9.03
N ILE A 35 -8.96 -9.40 8.79
CA ILE A 35 -8.23 -10.54 9.35
C ILE A 35 -6.81 -10.15 9.70
N ASP A 36 -6.26 -10.76 10.74
CA ASP A 36 -4.88 -10.50 11.14
C ASP A 36 -3.93 -11.32 10.26
N VAL A 37 -3.40 -10.74 9.19
CA VAL A 37 -2.65 -11.52 8.20
C VAL A 37 -1.29 -11.97 8.73
N VAL A 38 -0.91 -13.21 8.40
CA VAL A 38 0.47 -13.67 8.52
C VAL A 38 1.25 -13.20 7.27
N GLU A 39 2.10 -12.21 7.46
CA GLU A 39 2.97 -11.67 6.41
C GLU A 39 4.04 -12.68 5.96
N THR A 40 3.67 -13.56 5.05
CA THR A 40 4.62 -14.45 4.37
C THR A 40 5.16 -13.80 3.10
N LYS A 41 6.31 -14.26 2.60
CA LYS A 41 6.87 -13.79 1.32
C LYS A 41 5.86 -13.92 0.17
N VAL A 42 5.10 -15.02 0.14
CA VAL A 42 4.05 -15.29 -0.86
C VAL A 42 2.92 -14.27 -0.76
N PHE A 43 2.54 -13.88 0.46
CA PHE A 43 1.52 -12.84 0.66
C PHE A 43 1.99 -11.49 0.12
N LYS A 44 3.22 -11.07 0.43
CA LYS A 44 3.78 -9.81 -0.07
C LYS A 44 3.81 -9.78 -1.61
N SER A 45 4.30 -10.86 -2.22
CA SER A 45 4.30 -10.97 -3.68
C SER A 45 2.89 -10.97 -4.30
N ALA A 46 1.89 -11.53 -3.64
CA ALA A 46 0.50 -11.48 -4.11
C ALA A 46 -0.10 -10.06 -4.00
N VAL A 47 0.29 -9.30 -2.97
CA VAL A 47 -0.11 -7.89 -2.83
C VAL A 47 0.58 -7.03 -3.88
N GLU A 48 1.89 -7.22 -4.09
CA GLU A 48 2.67 -6.52 -5.13
C GLU A 48 2.19 -6.84 -6.55
N ALA A 49 1.78 -8.08 -6.80
CA ALA A 49 1.19 -8.50 -8.07
C ALA A 49 -0.26 -8.02 -8.27
N GLY A 50 -0.82 -7.26 -7.32
CA GLY A 50 -2.20 -6.75 -7.38
C GLY A 50 -3.29 -7.80 -7.18
N VAL A 51 -2.91 -9.05 -6.87
CA VAL A 51 -3.83 -10.16 -6.63
C VAL A 51 -4.62 -9.95 -5.34
N LEU A 52 -3.98 -9.33 -4.34
CA LEU A 52 -4.56 -8.99 -3.04
C LEU A 52 -4.32 -7.50 -2.75
N SER A 53 -5.25 -6.86 -2.04
CA SER A 53 -5.05 -5.52 -1.49
C SER A 53 -5.22 -5.57 0.02
N VAL A 54 -4.44 -4.78 0.75
CA VAL A 54 -4.46 -4.75 2.22
C VAL A 54 -4.63 -3.32 2.69
N LYS A 55 -5.70 -3.05 3.44
CA LYS A 55 -5.99 -1.74 4.03
C LYS A 55 -5.95 -1.84 5.55
N GLY A 56 -5.08 -1.03 6.16
CA GLY A 56 -4.96 -0.92 7.62
C GLY A 56 -4.36 -2.16 8.31
N GLY A 57 -3.04 -2.33 8.29
CA GLY A 57 -2.30 -3.28 9.12
C GLY A 57 -0.94 -2.67 9.42
N ALA A 58 -0.62 -2.49 10.71
CA ALA A 58 0.57 -1.75 11.13
C ALA A 58 1.89 -2.52 10.86
N LYS A 59 2.45 -2.36 9.65
CA LYS A 59 3.82 -1.90 9.36
C LYS A 59 4.18 -2.19 7.89
N ALA A 60 4.15 -1.11 7.09
CA ALA A 60 4.90 -0.81 5.87
C ALA A 60 4.99 -1.89 4.77
N SER A 61 4.26 -1.68 3.66
CA SER A 61 4.82 -0.95 2.50
C SER A 61 3.75 -0.75 1.41
N SER A 62 3.84 0.41 0.76
CA SER A 62 2.92 1.08 -0.17
C SER A 62 2.11 0.20 -1.15
N SER A 63 0.79 0.38 -1.13
CA SER A 63 0.02 0.50 -2.38
C SER A 63 -1.13 1.50 -2.13
N PRO A 64 -1.29 2.54 -2.96
CA PRO A 64 -2.22 3.61 -2.67
C PRO A 64 -3.67 3.16 -2.87
N PRO A 65 -4.63 3.65 -2.06
CA PRO A 65 -6.04 3.55 -2.41
C PRO A 65 -6.28 4.31 -3.73
N ALA A 66 -7.21 3.80 -4.54
CA ALA A 66 -7.64 4.39 -5.80
C ALA A 66 -7.71 5.93 -5.75
N GLY A 67 -6.93 6.60 -6.59
CA GLY A 67 -6.80 8.08 -6.65
C GLY A 67 -5.71 8.69 -5.76
N GLY A 68 -5.03 7.89 -4.93
CA GLY A 68 -4.09 8.35 -3.91
C GLY A 68 -2.63 8.36 -4.35
N TYR A 69 -1.92 9.41 -3.94
CA TYR A 69 -0.48 9.50 -4.03
C TYR A 69 0.21 8.37 -3.26
N ALA A 70 1.22 7.73 -3.85
CA ALA A 70 2.09 6.74 -3.23
C ALA A 70 3.52 7.27 -3.12
N VAL A 71 4.20 6.92 -2.05
CA VAL A 71 5.64 7.21 -1.91
C VAL A 71 6.42 5.99 -2.39
N THR A 72 7.32 6.19 -3.34
CA THR A 72 8.27 5.20 -3.84
C THR A 72 9.70 5.61 -3.47
N GLU A 73 10.57 4.66 -3.17
CA GLU A 73 11.99 4.94 -2.93
C GLU A 73 12.77 4.86 -4.25
N LYS A 74 13.52 5.91 -4.59
CA LYS A 74 14.29 6.02 -5.83
C LYS A 74 15.74 5.53 -5.68
N GLY A 75 16.19 5.33 -4.44
CA GLY A 75 17.54 4.88 -4.07
C GLY A 75 18.36 5.95 -3.33
N SER A 76 19.35 5.52 -2.55
CA SER A 76 20.27 6.39 -1.78
C SER A 76 19.58 7.41 -0.85
N GLY A 77 18.48 7.00 -0.20
CA GLY A 77 17.75 7.86 0.74
C GLY A 77 16.95 8.99 0.07
N TRP A 78 16.59 8.80 -1.20
CA TRP A 78 15.70 9.65 -1.96
C TRP A 78 14.39 8.92 -2.28
N PHE A 79 13.29 9.65 -2.19
CA PHE A 79 11.93 9.17 -2.35
C PHE A 79 11.21 10.02 -3.40
N ALA A 80 10.32 9.44 -4.17
CA ALA A 80 9.46 10.16 -5.09
C ALA A 80 8.01 9.85 -4.78
N ILE A 81 7.11 10.77 -5.06
CA ILE A 81 5.68 10.51 -4.96
C ILE A 81 5.18 10.14 -6.35
N THR A 82 4.53 8.99 -6.45
CA THR A 82 3.85 8.51 -7.65
C THR A 82 2.35 8.72 -7.52
N GLN A 83 1.73 9.21 -8.59
CA GLN A 83 0.28 9.26 -8.75
C GLN A 83 -0.05 8.41 -9.97
N ASP A 84 -0.92 7.41 -9.82
CA ASP A 84 -1.31 6.51 -10.92
C ASP A 84 -0.10 5.83 -11.61
N GLY A 85 0.93 5.48 -10.82
CA GLY A 85 2.16 4.88 -11.33
C GLY A 85 3.13 5.85 -12.02
N LYS A 86 2.82 7.15 -12.12
CA LYS A 86 3.73 8.19 -12.64
C LYS A 86 4.35 8.99 -11.51
N GLU A 87 5.66 9.16 -11.53
CA GLU A 87 6.34 10.07 -10.62
C GLU A 87 5.86 11.51 -10.87
N VAL A 88 5.26 12.13 -9.86
CA VAL A 88 4.69 13.48 -9.94
C VAL A 88 5.48 14.50 -9.12
N THR A 89 6.52 14.07 -8.40
CA THR A 89 7.41 14.97 -7.65
C THR A 89 8.87 14.74 -7.99
N LYS A 90 9.71 15.74 -7.68
CA LYS A 90 11.16 15.57 -7.64
C LYS A 90 11.57 14.57 -6.55
N GLY A 91 12.84 14.14 -6.57
CA GLY A 91 13.42 13.39 -5.47
C GLY A 91 13.34 14.17 -4.16
N LEU A 92 12.72 13.57 -3.15
CA LEU A 92 12.48 14.08 -1.81
C LEU A 92 13.29 13.29 -0.79
N ARG A 93 13.58 13.90 0.36
CA ARG A 93 14.21 13.20 1.50
C ARG A 93 13.16 12.48 2.35
N LYS A 94 13.62 11.48 3.11
CA LYS A 94 12.78 10.65 3.99
C LYS A 94 11.88 11.48 4.92
N ASP A 95 12.41 12.53 5.54
CA ASP A 95 11.66 13.42 6.42
C ASP A 95 10.47 14.10 5.73
N ALA A 96 10.65 14.50 4.46
CA ALA A 96 9.61 15.18 3.69
C ALA A 96 8.45 14.22 3.33
N VAL A 97 8.75 12.95 3.07
CA VAL A 97 7.75 11.94 2.71
C VAL A 97 7.14 11.20 3.90
N ASP A 98 7.80 11.21 5.08
CA ASP A 98 7.25 10.65 6.32
C ASP A 98 6.01 11.43 6.80
N GLY A 99 6.05 12.76 6.67
CA GLY A 99 4.91 13.64 6.95
C GLY A 99 3.82 13.57 5.88
N PHE A 100 4.18 13.24 4.63
CA PHE A 100 3.24 13.20 3.50
C PHE A 100 2.15 12.14 3.67
N ALA A 101 2.47 10.99 4.28
CA ALA A 101 1.48 9.95 4.55
C ALA A 101 0.39 10.40 5.54
N LYS A 102 0.74 11.32 6.46
CA LYS A 102 -0.14 11.86 7.52
C LYS A 102 -1.00 13.04 7.03
N MET A 103 -0.81 13.50 5.80
CA MET A 103 -1.57 14.60 5.22
C MET A 103 -2.91 14.14 4.63
N ASN A 104 -3.90 15.04 4.64
CA ASN A 104 -5.18 14.85 3.93
C ASN A 104 -5.00 14.98 2.42
N ASP A 105 -5.97 14.52 1.62
CA ASP A 105 -5.86 14.49 0.16
C ASP A 105 -5.60 15.87 -0.47
N GLU A 106 -6.21 16.94 0.05
CA GLU A 106 -5.94 18.33 -0.36
C GLU A 106 -4.50 18.77 -0.06
N GLN A 107 -4.00 18.43 1.13
CA GLN A 107 -2.63 18.76 1.54
C GLN A 107 -1.61 17.97 0.73
N LYS A 108 -1.91 16.71 0.40
CA LYS A 108 -1.08 15.86 -0.46
C LYS A 108 -1.02 16.43 -1.88
N ALA A 109 -2.15 16.85 -2.44
CA ALA A 109 -2.19 17.49 -3.76
C ALA A 109 -1.37 18.79 -3.78
N ALA A 110 -1.51 19.64 -2.75
CA ALA A 110 -0.73 20.86 -2.61
C ALA A 110 0.78 20.57 -2.45
N PHE A 111 1.14 19.56 -1.67
CA PHE A 111 2.53 19.16 -1.45
C PHE A 111 3.16 18.60 -2.74
N VAL A 112 2.43 17.77 -3.48
CA VAL A 112 2.86 17.29 -4.79
C VAL A 112 3.05 18.47 -5.72
N GLN A 113 2.09 19.38 -5.80
CA GLN A 113 2.18 20.56 -6.65
C GLN A 113 3.37 21.46 -6.31
N ALA A 114 3.65 21.68 -5.02
CA ALA A 114 4.81 22.46 -4.57
C ALA A 114 6.16 21.75 -4.80
N ASN A 115 6.16 20.42 -4.90
CA ASN A 115 7.37 19.61 -5.11
C ASN A 115 7.39 18.92 -6.49
N LYS A 116 6.56 19.37 -7.43
CA LYS A 116 6.58 18.90 -8.82
C LYS A 116 7.99 19.11 -9.37
N ALA A 117 8.48 18.14 -10.13
CA ALA A 117 9.65 18.37 -10.95
C ALA A 117 9.24 19.38 -12.02
N GLU A 118 9.70 20.63 -11.92
CA GLU A 118 9.61 21.55 -13.06
C GLU A 118 10.38 20.93 -14.23
N ALA A 119 9.76 20.99 -15.41
CA ALA A 119 10.35 20.59 -16.68
C ALA A 119 11.41 21.60 -17.11
#